data_AF-L9KT78-F1
#
_entry.id   AF-L9KT78-F1
#
_cell.length_a   1.000
_cell.length_b   1.000
_cell.length_c   1.000
_cell.angle_alpha   90.00
_cell.angle_beta   90.00
_cell.angle_gamma   90.00
#
_symmetry.space_group_name_H-M   'P 1'
#
loop_
_entity.id
_entity.type
_entity.pdbx_description
1 polymer ?
#
loop_
_entity_poly.entity_id
_entity_poly.type
_entity_poly.pdbx_seq_one_letter_code
_entity_poly.pdbx_strand_id
1 'polypeptide(L)'
;MNMGAVPATATASTLCGPYTADAQLSLQNMKEHHPSGPKSSATVSRNLNRFSTFVKSGGEAFVLGEASGFVKDGDKLCVVLGPYGPEWQENPYPFQCTIDDPTKQTKFKGMKSYISYKLVPTHTQVPVHRRYKHFDWLYARLAEKFPVISVPHLPEKQATGRFEEDFISKRRKGLIWWMNHMASHPVLAQCDVFQHFLTCPSSTDEKAWKQGKRKAEKDEMVGANFFLTLSTPPAAALDLQEVESKIDGFKSFTKKMDDSALQLNHTANEFARKQVTGFKKEYQKVGQSFRGLSQAFELDQQAFSAGLNQAIAFTGDAYDAIGELFAEQPRQDLDPVMDLLALYQGHLANFPDIIHVQKGNARASEQMAGVVVQAGRDGFDGRIPVALVSRGLASSRDVAG
;
A
#
# COMPACT_ATOMS: atom_id res chain seq x y z
N MET A 1 7.39 4.06 -19.17
CA MET A 1 6.20 3.68 -18.39
C MET A 1 5.43 4.95 -18.05
N ASN A 2 4.30 5.15 -18.69
CA ASN A 2 3.38 6.25 -18.42
C ASN A 2 2.70 5.95 -17.08
N MET A 3 3.22 6.52 -15.99
CA MET A 3 2.52 6.49 -14.70
C MET A 3 1.31 7.41 -14.85
N GLY A 4 0.11 6.83 -14.77
CA GLY A 4 -1.15 7.53 -14.96
C GLY A 4 -1.17 8.87 -14.23
N ALA A 5 -1.15 9.94 -15.02
CA ALA A 5 -1.39 11.29 -14.54
C ALA A 5 -2.80 11.33 -13.94
N VAL A 6 -2.88 11.63 -12.65
CA VAL A 6 -4.13 12.07 -12.02
C VAL A 6 -4.48 13.42 -12.68
N PRO A 7 -5.67 13.61 -13.26
CA PRO A 7 -6.03 14.89 -13.84
C PRO A 7 -6.17 15.93 -12.72
N ALA A 8 -5.18 16.82 -12.62
CA ALA A 8 -5.27 18.02 -11.81
C ALA A 8 -6.19 19.03 -12.50
N THR A 9 -7.48 18.99 -12.15
CA THR A 9 -8.39 20.11 -12.38
C THR A 9 -9.13 20.40 -11.07
N ALA A 10 -8.54 21.29 -10.27
CA ALA A 10 -9.27 22.03 -9.26
C ALA A 10 -8.78 23.48 -9.35
N THR A 11 -9.60 24.30 -10.01
CA THR A 11 -9.48 25.75 -10.07
C THR A 11 -9.50 26.33 -8.66
N ALA A 12 -8.44 27.04 -8.30
CA ALA A 12 -8.44 27.93 -7.15
C ALA A 12 -9.40 29.10 -7.44
N SER A 13 -10.48 29.22 -6.67
CA SER A 13 -11.14 30.49 -6.31
C SER A 13 -12.33 30.23 -5.39
N THR A 14 -12.38 31.01 -4.30
CA THR A 14 -13.53 31.20 -3.39
C THR A 14 -13.78 30.00 -2.47
N LEU A 15 -13.53 30.09 -1.16
CA LEU A 15 -14.43 30.74 -0.21
C LEU A 15 -13.70 31.05 1.11
N CYS A 16 -13.60 32.33 1.42
CA CYS A 16 -13.39 32.84 2.79
C CYS A 16 -14.80 33.00 3.42
N GLY A 17 -15.04 32.42 4.59
CA GLY A 17 -16.32 32.48 5.33
C GLY A 17 -16.30 31.61 6.60
N PRO A 18 -17.04 31.97 7.67
CA PRO A 18 -16.48 32.11 9.01
C PRO A 18 -16.38 30.79 9.81
N TYR A 19 -15.26 30.67 10.53
CA TYR A 19 -15.01 29.71 11.59
C TYR A 19 -15.94 29.98 12.78
N THR A 20 -16.70 28.97 13.20
CA THR A 20 -17.33 28.94 14.52
C THR A 20 -16.92 27.68 15.27
N ALA A 21 -16.41 27.94 16.48
CA ALA A 21 -16.10 27.08 17.62
C ALA A 21 -16.66 25.65 17.60
N ASP A 22 -15.77 24.66 17.79
CA ASP A 22 -15.99 23.46 18.63
C ASP A 22 -14.76 22.50 18.62
N ALA A 23 -13.56 23.00 18.93
CA ALA A 23 -12.38 22.13 19.06
C ALA A 23 -11.43 22.61 20.16
N GLN A 24 -11.88 22.60 21.41
CA GLN A 24 -11.08 23.08 22.54
C GLN A 24 -10.92 22.08 23.68
N LEU A 25 -10.95 20.76 23.41
CA LEU A 25 -10.83 19.76 24.48
C LEU A 25 -9.82 18.61 24.27
N SER A 26 -8.82 18.75 23.40
CA SER A 26 -7.85 17.65 23.14
C SER A 26 -6.37 17.97 23.35
N LEU A 27 -5.99 19.14 23.87
CA LEU A 27 -4.55 19.54 23.93
C LEU A 27 -3.93 19.73 25.31
N GLN A 28 -4.52 19.19 26.39
CA GLN A 28 -3.99 19.40 27.75
C GLN A 28 -3.21 18.25 28.42
N ASN A 29 -2.84 17.18 27.71
CA ASN A 29 -2.08 16.08 28.33
C ASN A 29 -0.82 15.65 27.57
N MET A 30 0.05 16.60 27.26
CA MET A 30 1.46 16.32 26.91
C MET A 30 2.36 16.89 28.01
N LYS A 31 2.30 16.30 29.21
CA LYS A 31 3.31 16.50 30.25
C LYS A 31 4.52 15.63 29.94
N GLU A 32 5.68 16.28 29.94
CA GLU A 32 7.00 15.69 29.76
C GLU A 32 7.26 14.57 30.78
N HIS A 33 7.43 13.35 30.27
CA HIS A 33 8.15 12.29 30.97
C HIS A 33 9.16 11.66 30.02
N HIS A 34 10.43 11.92 30.29
CA HIS A 34 11.54 11.13 29.78
C HIS A 34 11.59 9.79 30.53
N PRO A 35 11.59 8.67 29.79
CA PRO A 35 12.40 7.54 30.19
C PRO A 35 13.44 7.24 29.11
N SER A 36 14.69 7.22 29.55
CA SER A 36 15.81 6.57 28.88
C SER A 36 15.53 5.07 28.74
N GLY A 37 15.24 4.61 27.53
CA GLY A 37 15.08 3.21 27.13
C GLY A 37 15.27 3.09 25.62
N PRO A 38 15.72 1.94 25.09
CA PRO A 38 16.25 1.85 23.74
C PRO A 38 15.15 2.12 22.71
N LYS A 39 15.42 3.08 21.81
CA LYS A 39 14.57 3.40 20.67
C LYS A 39 14.48 2.17 19.76
N SER A 40 13.37 1.43 19.81
CA SER A 40 13.03 0.51 18.74
C SER A 40 12.48 1.31 17.56
N SER A 41 13.38 1.78 16.70
CA SER A 41 13.02 2.01 15.30
C SER A 41 12.74 0.62 14.73
N ALA A 42 11.46 0.26 14.62
CA ALA A 42 11.06 -1.04 14.11
C ALA A 42 11.34 -1.08 12.60
N THR A 43 12.55 -1.50 12.24
CA THR A 43 12.90 -1.89 10.89
C THR A 43 11.90 -2.95 10.43
N VAL A 44 11.23 -2.69 9.31
CA VAL A 44 10.43 -3.68 8.56
C VAL A 44 11.22 -4.99 8.52
N SER A 45 10.63 -6.06 9.05
CA SER A 45 11.26 -7.38 9.13
C SER A 45 11.71 -7.82 7.73
N ARG A 46 13.01 -7.63 7.44
CA ARG A 46 13.64 -8.15 6.24
C ARG A 46 13.76 -9.66 6.42
N ASN A 47 13.03 -10.41 5.60
CA ASN A 47 13.05 -11.86 5.63
C ASN A 47 14.46 -12.35 5.27
N LEU A 48 15.19 -12.90 6.23
CA LEU A 48 16.62 -13.26 6.08
C LEU A 48 16.85 -14.56 5.28
N ASN A 49 15.80 -15.32 4.95
CA ASN A 49 15.89 -16.61 4.28
C ASN A 49 15.34 -16.58 2.84
N ARG A 50 16.03 -15.87 1.95
CA ARG A 50 15.65 -15.70 0.52
C ARG A 50 15.65 -17.01 -0.28
N PHE A 51 16.53 -17.96 0.02
CA PHE A 51 16.52 -19.30 -0.59
C PHE A 51 15.19 -20.03 -0.37
N SER A 52 14.51 -19.79 0.76
CA SER A 52 13.19 -20.40 1.02
C SER A 52 12.08 -19.79 0.17
N THR A 53 12.23 -18.54 -0.27
CA THR A 53 11.19 -17.81 -1.02
C THR A 53 11.09 -18.28 -2.47
N PHE A 54 12.23 -18.61 -3.10
CA PHE A 54 12.23 -19.18 -4.46
C PHE A 54 11.49 -20.53 -4.49
N VAL A 55 11.84 -21.45 -3.60
CA VAL A 55 11.17 -22.77 -3.51
C VAL A 55 9.69 -22.61 -3.18
N LYS A 56 9.33 -21.72 -2.23
CA LYS A 56 7.93 -21.45 -1.87
C LYS A 56 7.12 -20.81 -3.00
N SER A 57 7.76 -20.07 -3.92
CA SER A 57 7.06 -19.49 -5.07
C SER A 57 6.56 -20.55 -6.04
N GLY A 58 7.15 -21.75 -6.02
CA GLY A 58 6.86 -22.84 -6.96
C GLY A 58 7.25 -22.56 -8.41
N GLY A 59 8.03 -21.50 -8.67
CA GLY A 59 8.49 -21.18 -10.02
C GLY A 59 9.38 -22.27 -10.62
N GLU A 60 10.30 -22.85 -9.83
CA GLU A 60 11.11 -24.00 -10.25
C GLU A 60 10.25 -25.22 -10.58
N ALA A 61 9.34 -25.60 -9.67
CA ALA A 61 8.39 -26.70 -9.90
C ALA A 61 7.52 -26.46 -11.15
N PHE A 62 7.14 -25.20 -11.42
CA PHE A 62 6.49 -24.84 -12.67
C PHE A 62 7.42 -24.97 -13.88
N VAL A 63 8.69 -24.60 -13.82
CA VAL A 63 9.62 -24.83 -14.95
C VAL A 63 9.83 -26.34 -15.18
N LEU A 64 9.91 -27.13 -14.11
CA LEU A 64 10.22 -28.55 -14.13
C LEU A 64 9.07 -29.49 -14.55
N GLY A 65 7.85 -28.99 -14.74
CA GLY A 65 6.72 -29.87 -15.14
C GLY A 65 5.74 -30.21 -14.03
N GLU A 66 6.01 -29.83 -12.78
CA GLU A 66 5.32 -30.40 -11.61
C GLU A 66 3.95 -29.76 -11.33
N ALA A 67 3.69 -28.57 -11.89
CA ALA A 67 2.37 -27.93 -11.80
C ALA A 67 1.32 -28.70 -12.61
N SER A 68 0.23 -29.10 -11.97
CA SER A 68 -0.80 -30.01 -12.52
C SER A 68 -2.25 -29.51 -12.32
N GLY A 69 -2.44 -28.23 -11.98
CA GLY A 69 -3.76 -27.63 -11.80
C GLY A 69 -4.55 -27.43 -13.10
N PHE A 70 -5.88 -27.50 -13.01
CA PHE A 70 -6.79 -27.14 -14.10
C PHE A 70 -7.23 -25.67 -13.95
N VAL A 71 -7.03 -24.87 -14.99
CA VAL A 71 -7.41 -23.45 -15.01
C VAL A 71 -8.59 -23.25 -15.96
N LYS A 72 -9.68 -22.69 -15.44
CA LYS A 72 -10.82 -22.27 -16.28
C LYS A 72 -10.42 -21.04 -17.08
N ASP A 73 -10.94 -20.89 -18.29
CA ASP A 73 -10.60 -19.74 -19.14
C ASP A 73 -10.93 -18.39 -18.49
N GLY A 74 -12.00 -18.31 -17.69
CA GLY A 74 -12.37 -17.10 -16.95
C GLY A 74 -11.44 -16.75 -15.77
N ASP A 75 -10.59 -17.68 -15.33
CA ASP A 75 -9.63 -17.49 -14.23
C ASP A 75 -8.22 -17.15 -14.74
N LYS A 76 -8.05 -17.02 -16.07
CA LYS A 76 -6.76 -16.67 -16.69
C LYS A 76 -6.42 -15.20 -16.46
N LEU A 77 -5.16 -14.97 -16.11
CA LEU A 77 -4.56 -13.65 -15.95
C LEU A 77 -3.80 -13.31 -17.23
N CYS A 78 -4.35 -12.42 -18.04
CA CYS A 78 -3.81 -12.09 -19.35
C CYS A 78 -2.74 -11.01 -19.27
N VAL A 79 -1.61 -11.27 -19.92
CA VAL A 79 -0.59 -10.27 -20.25
C VAL A 79 -0.77 -9.89 -21.72
N VAL A 80 -0.72 -8.60 -22.02
CA VAL A 80 -0.83 -8.04 -23.37
C VAL A 80 0.42 -7.23 -23.70
N LEU A 81 0.67 -6.96 -25.00
CA LEU A 81 1.73 -6.05 -25.43
C LEU A 81 1.17 -4.64 -25.57
N GLY A 82 1.60 -3.76 -24.69
CA GLY A 82 1.34 -2.33 -24.75
C GLY A 82 2.46 -1.55 -25.44
N PRO A 83 2.32 -0.21 -25.56
CA PRO A 83 3.32 0.66 -26.20
C PRO A 83 4.67 0.69 -25.47
N TYR A 84 4.72 0.24 -24.21
CA TYR A 84 5.94 0.21 -23.40
C TYR A 84 6.42 -1.21 -23.07
N GLY A 85 5.87 -2.23 -23.75
CA GLY A 85 6.18 -3.64 -23.51
C GLY A 85 5.03 -4.40 -22.83
N PRO A 86 5.33 -5.54 -22.19
CA PRO A 86 4.32 -6.38 -21.55
C PRO A 86 3.62 -5.67 -20.39
N GLU A 87 2.28 -5.72 -20.37
CA GLU A 87 1.44 -5.16 -19.31
C GLU A 87 0.24 -6.07 -19.01
N TRP A 88 -0.37 -5.92 -17.84
CA TRP A 88 -1.59 -6.65 -17.49
C TRP A 88 -2.74 -6.19 -18.37
N GLN A 89 -3.59 -7.12 -18.82
CA GLN A 89 -4.86 -6.75 -19.41
C GLN A 89 -5.69 -5.95 -18.41
N GLU A 90 -6.20 -4.80 -18.84
CA GLU A 90 -7.04 -3.92 -18.03
C GLU A 90 -8.27 -4.65 -17.50
N ASN A 91 -8.73 -4.24 -16.30
CA ASN A 91 -9.94 -4.78 -15.72
C ASN A 91 -11.17 -4.30 -16.53
N PRO A 92 -11.96 -5.20 -17.16
CA PRO A 92 -13.14 -4.81 -17.93
C PRO A 92 -14.24 -4.19 -17.06
N TYR A 93 -14.22 -4.41 -15.75
CA TYR A 93 -15.21 -3.91 -14.78
C TYR A 93 -14.51 -3.14 -13.65
N PRO A 94 -13.98 -1.93 -13.93
CA PRO A 94 -13.31 -1.13 -12.93
C PRO A 94 -14.31 -0.67 -11.86
N PHE A 95 -13.86 -0.61 -10.61
CA PHE A 95 -14.66 -0.11 -9.50
C PHE A 95 -13.77 0.63 -8.49
N GLN A 96 -14.41 1.38 -7.61
CA GLN A 96 -13.76 1.99 -6.45
C GLN A 96 -14.42 1.48 -5.17
N CYS A 97 -13.76 1.64 -4.04
CA CYS A 97 -14.31 1.25 -2.75
C CYS A 97 -13.97 2.31 -1.71
N THR A 98 -14.99 2.94 -1.13
CA THR A 98 -14.78 3.94 -0.08
C THR A 98 -14.64 3.25 1.28
N ILE A 99 -13.88 3.89 2.17
CA ILE A 99 -13.78 3.50 3.58
C ILE A 99 -14.29 4.67 4.44
N ASP A 100 -15.47 4.48 5.01
CA ASP A 100 -16.13 5.46 5.88
C ASP A 100 -15.53 5.43 7.29
N ASP A 101 -16.07 6.28 8.17
CA ASP A 101 -15.55 6.43 9.51
C ASP A 101 -15.65 5.15 10.35
N PRO A 102 -14.60 4.87 11.13
CA PRO A 102 -14.50 3.68 11.97
C PRO A 102 -15.53 3.71 13.08
N THR A 103 -16.27 2.61 13.23
CA THR A 103 -17.24 2.42 14.31
C THR A 103 -16.70 1.42 15.34
N LYS A 104 -16.86 1.76 16.63
CA LYS A 104 -16.57 0.83 17.72
C LYS A 104 -17.71 -0.18 17.84
N GLN A 105 -17.41 -1.45 17.57
CA GLN A 105 -18.35 -2.55 17.72
C GLN A 105 -17.99 -3.42 18.92
N THR A 106 -19.00 -4.09 19.50
CA THR A 106 -18.83 -5.03 20.62
C THR A 106 -19.30 -6.43 20.23
N LYS A 107 -18.68 -7.44 20.83
CA LYS A 107 -19.03 -8.87 20.73
C LYS A 107 -19.16 -9.46 22.13
N PHE A 108 -19.84 -10.60 22.22
CA PHE A 108 -20.05 -11.33 23.48
C PHE A 108 -20.68 -10.44 24.56
N LYS A 109 -21.79 -9.77 24.23
CA LYS A 109 -22.54 -8.88 25.15
C LYS A 109 -21.64 -7.82 25.82
N GLY A 110 -20.75 -7.19 25.05
CA GLY A 110 -19.88 -6.12 25.54
C GLY A 110 -18.49 -6.56 26.02
N MET A 111 -18.24 -7.87 26.16
CA MET A 111 -16.97 -8.38 26.71
C MET A 111 -15.75 -8.16 25.79
N LYS A 112 -15.96 -7.99 24.49
CA LYS A 112 -14.87 -7.67 23.54
C LYS A 112 -15.27 -6.56 22.59
N SER A 113 -14.46 -5.50 22.53
CA SER A 113 -14.63 -4.40 21.58
C SER A 113 -13.54 -4.40 20.49
N TYR A 114 -13.91 -3.92 19.31
CA TYR A 114 -13.02 -3.72 18.17
C TYR A 114 -13.49 -2.55 17.29
N ILE A 115 -12.57 -1.99 16.51
CA ILE A 115 -12.88 -1.00 15.49
C ILE A 115 -13.23 -1.69 14.17
N SER A 116 -14.34 -1.27 13.58
CA SER A 116 -14.89 -1.76 12.32
C SER A 116 -14.94 -0.65 11.29
N TYR A 117 -14.47 -0.91 10.08
CA TYR A 117 -14.48 0.01 8.96
C TYR A 117 -15.62 -0.38 8.02
N LYS A 118 -16.45 0.58 7.63
CA LYS A 118 -17.51 0.39 6.65
C LYS A 118 -16.91 0.60 5.26
N LEU A 119 -17.08 -0.41 4.41
CA LEU A 119 -16.58 -0.44 3.03
C LEU A 119 -17.77 -0.37 2.09
N VAL A 120 -17.71 0.48 1.07
CA VAL A 120 -18.78 0.63 0.07
C VAL A 120 -18.17 0.55 -1.33
N PRO A 121 -18.24 -0.62 -1.98
CA PRO A 121 -17.82 -0.78 -3.37
C PRO A 121 -18.80 -0.10 -4.33
N THR A 122 -18.32 0.60 -5.36
CA THR A 122 -19.17 1.36 -6.27
C THR A 122 -20.06 0.49 -7.16
N HIS A 123 -19.65 -0.74 -7.43
CA HIS A 123 -20.37 -1.68 -8.31
C HIS A 123 -21.54 -2.39 -7.61
N THR A 124 -21.51 -2.54 -6.29
CA THR A 124 -22.65 -3.09 -5.54
C THR A 124 -23.44 -2.02 -4.80
N GLN A 125 -22.80 -0.93 -4.36
CA GLN A 125 -23.36 0.07 -3.44
C GLN A 125 -23.86 -0.53 -2.11
N VAL A 126 -23.48 -1.78 -1.81
CA VAL A 126 -23.89 -2.48 -0.58
C VAL A 126 -22.78 -2.36 0.46
N PRO A 127 -23.04 -1.74 1.63
CA PRO A 127 -22.03 -1.56 2.65
C PRO A 127 -21.68 -2.88 3.36
N VAL A 128 -20.39 -3.17 3.49
CA VAL A 128 -19.89 -4.27 4.32
C VAL A 128 -18.99 -3.75 5.44
N HIS A 129 -18.99 -4.44 6.58
CA HIS A 129 -18.21 -4.03 7.74
C HIS A 129 -17.02 -4.96 7.95
N ARG A 130 -15.80 -4.40 8.03
CA ARG A 130 -14.55 -5.14 8.19
C ARG A 130 -13.70 -4.51 9.27
N ARG A 131 -13.26 -5.32 10.22
CA ARG A 131 -12.23 -4.92 11.19
C ARG A 131 -10.84 -5.15 10.62
N TYR A 132 -9.82 -4.50 11.19
CA TYR A 132 -8.42 -4.64 10.76
C TYR A 132 -7.95 -6.11 10.65
N LYS A 133 -8.36 -7.00 11.58
CA LYS A 133 -8.01 -8.43 11.51
C LYS A 133 -8.53 -9.14 10.23
N HIS A 134 -9.61 -8.66 9.63
CA HIS A 134 -10.09 -9.20 8.36
C HIS A 134 -9.22 -8.74 7.20
N PHE A 135 -8.75 -7.49 7.20
CA PHE A 135 -7.75 -7.01 6.23
C PHE A 135 -6.46 -7.80 6.33
N ASP A 136 -5.96 -8.02 7.55
CA ASP A 136 -4.74 -8.81 7.80
C ASP A 136 -4.83 -10.23 7.24
N TRP A 137 -5.98 -10.88 7.42
CA TRP A 137 -6.24 -12.19 6.84
C TRP A 137 -6.25 -12.14 5.30
N LEU A 138 -6.93 -11.15 4.70
CA LEU A 138 -6.97 -10.99 3.25
C LEU A 138 -5.56 -10.76 2.68
N TYR A 139 -4.79 -9.85 3.28
CA TYR A 139 -3.40 -9.59 2.91
C TYR A 139 -2.57 -10.87 2.91
N ALA A 140 -2.67 -11.69 3.97
CA ALA A 140 -1.96 -12.96 4.05
C ALA A 140 -2.38 -13.96 2.96
N ARG A 141 -3.65 -13.97 2.52
CA ARG A 141 -4.09 -14.81 1.40
C ARG A 141 -3.55 -14.32 0.06
N LEU A 142 -3.57 -13.01 -0.16
CA LEU A 142 -3.09 -12.39 -1.40
C LEU A 142 -1.58 -12.54 -1.56
N ALA A 143 -0.81 -12.29 -0.49
CA ALA A 143 0.64 -12.43 -0.50
C ALA A 143 1.10 -13.88 -0.72
N GLU A 144 0.32 -14.87 -0.28
CA GLU A 144 0.56 -16.29 -0.57
C GLU A 144 0.20 -16.67 -2.00
N LYS A 145 -0.92 -16.14 -2.51
CA LYS A 145 -1.43 -16.46 -3.84
C LYS A 145 -0.59 -15.88 -4.98
N PHE A 146 -0.02 -14.70 -4.78
CA PHE A 146 0.64 -13.95 -5.85
C PHE A 146 2.15 -13.81 -5.63
N PRO A 147 2.96 -14.79 -6.06
CA PRO A 147 4.41 -14.77 -5.83
C PRO A 147 5.17 -13.69 -6.61
N VAL A 148 4.58 -13.16 -7.69
CA VAL A 148 5.21 -12.19 -8.60
C VAL A 148 4.48 -10.84 -8.69
N ILE A 149 3.40 -10.65 -7.92
CA ILE A 149 2.68 -9.37 -7.85
C ILE A 149 2.95 -8.73 -6.49
N SER A 150 3.34 -7.45 -6.51
CA SER A 150 3.62 -6.71 -5.28
C SER A 150 2.31 -6.29 -4.61
N VAL A 151 1.87 -7.05 -3.60
CA VAL A 151 0.71 -6.69 -2.76
C VAL A 151 1.14 -5.65 -1.72
N PRO A 152 0.54 -4.43 -1.68
CA PRO A 152 0.94 -3.40 -0.74
C PRO A 152 0.75 -3.86 0.71
N HIS A 153 1.67 -3.46 1.59
CA HIS A 153 1.61 -3.80 3.02
C HIS A 153 0.48 -3.03 3.69
N LEU A 154 -0.13 -3.63 4.71
CA LEU A 154 -1.12 -2.97 5.54
C LEU A 154 -0.46 -1.98 6.52
N PRO A 155 -1.17 -0.92 6.95
CA PRO A 155 -0.72 -0.04 8.04
C PRO A 155 -0.44 -0.81 9.33
N GLU A 156 0.40 -0.27 10.22
CA GLU A 156 0.93 -0.99 11.38
C GLU A 156 -0.13 -1.63 12.32
N LYS A 157 0.28 -2.76 12.90
CA LYS A 157 -0.45 -3.45 13.97
C LYS A 157 -0.07 -2.86 15.31
N GLN A 158 -0.95 -2.05 15.89
CA GLN A 158 -0.80 -1.59 17.28
C GLN A 158 -1.79 -2.30 18.20
N ALA A 159 -1.27 -2.82 19.33
CA ALA A 159 -2.06 -3.51 20.36
C ALA A 159 -2.49 -2.56 21.49
N THR A 160 -1.56 -1.76 22.00
CA THR A 160 -1.77 -0.66 22.95
C THR A 160 -2.25 0.60 22.21
N GLY A 161 -3.06 1.45 22.82
CA GLY A 161 -3.57 2.67 22.14
C GLY A 161 -4.50 2.43 20.95
N ARG A 162 -4.97 1.19 20.72
CA ARG A 162 -5.80 0.82 19.55
C ARG A 162 -7.16 1.53 19.45
N PHE A 163 -7.55 2.26 20.50
CA PHE A 163 -8.77 3.05 20.59
C PHE A 163 -8.51 4.56 20.59
N GLU A 164 -7.25 4.98 20.47
CA GLU A 164 -6.89 6.39 20.35
C GLU A 164 -7.32 6.91 18.98
N GLU A 165 -7.89 8.10 18.97
CA GLU A 165 -8.48 8.71 17.78
C GLU A 165 -7.43 8.95 16.68
N ASP A 166 -6.27 9.51 17.04
CA ASP A 166 -5.16 9.74 16.12
C ASP A 166 -4.70 8.45 15.44
N PHE A 167 -4.61 7.37 16.21
CA PHE A 167 -4.23 6.06 15.69
C PHE A 167 -5.28 5.49 14.75
N ILE A 168 -6.56 5.57 15.13
CA ILE A 168 -7.68 5.12 14.31
C ILE A 168 -7.74 5.90 12.99
N SER A 169 -7.57 7.23 13.06
CA SER A 169 -7.56 8.13 11.90
C SER A 169 -6.40 7.81 10.95
N LYS A 170 -5.18 7.73 11.47
CA LYS A 170 -3.99 7.36 10.68
C LYS A 170 -4.15 5.99 10.01
N ARG A 171 -4.64 4.99 10.73
CA ARG A 171 -4.90 3.66 10.18
C ARG A 171 -5.97 3.70 9.10
N ARG A 172 -7.06 4.46 9.28
CA ARG A 172 -8.11 4.63 8.26
C ARG A 172 -7.52 5.20 6.97
N LYS A 173 -6.73 6.29 7.05
CA LYS A 173 -6.04 6.88 5.89
C LYS A 173 -5.17 5.85 5.16
N GLY A 174 -4.36 5.09 5.91
CA GLY A 174 -3.54 4.03 5.31
C GLY A 174 -4.35 2.90 4.67
N LEU A 175 -5.49 2.52 5.26
CA LEU A 175 -6.39 1.53 4.66
C LEU A 175 -7.08 2.05 3.39
N ILE A 176 -7.35 3.36 3.30
CA ILE A 176 -7.90 3.99 2.09
C ILE A 176 -6.88 3.88 0.95
N TRP A 177 -5.62 4.27 1.19
CA TRP A 177 -4.54 4.12 0.20
C TRP A 177 -4.37 2.68 -0.26
N TRP A 178 -4.37 1.74 0.70
CA TRP A 178 -4.29 0.31 0.40
C TRP A 178 -5.48 -0.16 -0.45
N MET A 179 -6.72 0.20 -0.08
CA MET A 179 -7.93 -0.20 -0.80
C MET A 179 -7.98 0.37 -2.22
N ASN A 180 -7.60 1.65 -2.38
CA ASN A 180 -7.54 2.30 -3.68
C ASN A 180 -6.55 1.59 -4.60
N HIS A 181 -5.37 1.22 -4.10
CA HIS A 181 -4.39 0.44 -4.87
C HIS A 181 -4.92 -0.94 -5.26
N MET A 182 -5.55 -1.64 -4.30
CA MET A 182 -6.11 -2.97 -4.54
C MET A 182 -7.23 -2.95 -5.58
N ALA A 183 -8.10 -1.93 -5.56
CA ALA A 183 -9.20 -1.78 -6.50
C ALA A 183 -8.77 -1.29 -7.88
N SER A 184 -7.65 -0.57 -7.99
CA SER A 184 -7.11 -0.11 -9.28
C SER A 184 -6.23 -1.13 -9.99
N HIS A 185 -5.66 -2.11 -9.26
CA HIS A 185 -4.78 -3.10 -9.86
C HIS A 185 -5.57 -4.12 -10.71
N PRO A 186 -5.26 -4.32 -12.01
CA PRO A 186 -6.07 -5.15 -12.90
C PRO A 186 -6.26 -6.60 -12.42
N VAL A 187 -5.22 -7.24 -11.90
CA VAL A 187 -5.29 -8.60 -11.33
C VAL A 187 -5.93 -8.65 -9.94
N LEU A 188 -5.43 -7.85 -8.98
CA LEU A 188 -5.87 -7.95 -7.59
C LEU A 188 -7.34 -7.56 -7.41
N ALA A 189 -7.83 -6.58 -8.18
CA ALA A 189 -9.22 -6.13 -8.15
C ALA A 189 -10.18 -7.25 -8.55
N GLN A 190 -9.78 -8.14 -9.46
CA GLN A 190 -10.62 -9.24 -9.97
C GLN A 190 -10.53 -10.50 -9.10
N CYS A 191 -9.68 -10.53 -8.08
CA CYS A 191 -9.45 -11.73 -7.29
C CYS A 191 -10.70 -12.13 -6.47
N ASP A 192 -11.16 -13.37 -6.62
CA ASP A 192 -12.30 -13.97 -5.90
C ASP A 192 -12.30 -13.67 -4.39
N VAL A 193 -11.16 -13.82 -3.71
CA VAL A 193 -11.06 -13.60 -2.27
C VAL A 193 -11.26 -12.12 -1.91
N PHE A 194 -10.82 -11.20 -2.78
CA PHE A 194 -11.04 -9.77 -2.60
C PHE A 194 -12.49 -9.39 -2.88
N GLN A 195 -13.09 -9.95 -3.94
CA GLN A 195 -14.52 -9.76 -4.24
C GLN A 195 -15.40 -10.28 -3.09
N HIS A 196 -15.14 -11.47 -2.56
CA HIS A 196 -15.81 -11.98 -1.35
C HIS A 196 -15.60 -11.06 -0.14
N PHE A 197 -14.39 -10.52 0.02
CA PHE A 197 -14.09 -9.54 1.06
C PHE A 197 -14.92 -8.26 0.94
N LEU A 198 -15.26 -7.82 -0.26
CA LEU A 198 -16.02 -6.59 -0.51
C LEU A 198 -17.54 -6.78 -0.53
N THR A 199 -18.03 -7.98 -0.88
CA THR A 199 -19.46 -8.20 -1.15
C THR A 199 -20.17 -9.03 -0.09
N CYS A 200 -19.47 -9.90 0.67
CA CYS A 200 -20.11 -10.77 1.64
C CYS A 200 -20.46 -10.02 2.95
N PRO A 201 -21.73 -9.95 3.39
CA PRO A 201 -22.09 -9.24 4.61
C PRO A 201 -21.77 -10.09 5.85
N SER A 202 -20.54 -9.99 6.37
CA SER A 202 -20.07 -10.82 7.51
C SER A 202 -20.84 -10.64 8.83
N SER A 203 -21.66 -9.59 8.96
CA SER A 203 -22.46 -9.30 10.16
C SER A 203 -23.84 -9.97 10.14
N THR A 204 -24.42 -10.18 8.96
CA THR A 204 -25.75 -10.81 8.80
C THR A 204 -25.65 -12.25 8.30
N ASP A 205 -24.57 -12.58 7.57
CA ASP A 205 -24.29 -13.93 7.08
C ASP A 205 -22.88 -14.40 7.47
N GLU A 206 -22.70 -14.67 8.77
CA GLU A 206 -21.43 -15.19 9.30
C GLU A 206 -21.06 -16.57 8.70
N LYS A 207 -22.06 -17.35 8.29
CA LYS A 207 -21.86 -18.68 7.70
C LYS A 207 -21.23 -18.56 6.31
N ALA A 208 -21.78 -17.73 5.42
CA ALA A 208 -21.21 -17.47 4.11
C ALA A 208 -19.80 -16.86 4.23
N TRP A 209 -19.59 -15.93 5.17
CA TRP A 209 -18.26 -15.37 5.43
C TRP A 209 -17.22 -16.44 5.75
N LYS A 210 -17.53 -17.34 6.69
CA LYS A 210 -16.66 -18.46 7.08
C LYS A 210 -16.43 -19.44 5.94
N GLN A 211 -17.45 -19.72 5.13
CA GLN A 211 -17.34 -20.60 3.97
C GLN A 211 -16.39 -20.02 2.91
N GLY A 212 -16.55 -18.75 2.55
CA GLY A 212 -15.65 -18.09 1.59
C GLY A 212 -14.21 -17.98 2.12
N LYS A 213 -14.04 -17.74 3.44
CA LYS A 213 -12.73 -17.78 4.10
C LYS A 213 -12.04 -19.14 3.91
N ARG A 214 -12.77 -20.23 4.18
CA ARG A 214 -12.28 -21.60 3.99
C ARG A 214 -12.02 -21.96 2.53
N LYS A 215 -12.84 -21.44 1.59
CA LYS A 215 -12.62 -21.61 0.15
C LYS A 215 -11.28 -20.98 -0.26
N ALA A 216 -11.04 -19.73 0.15
CA ALA A 216 -9.78 -19.03 -0.15
C ALA A 216 -8.55 -19.64 0.55
N GLU A 217 -8.73 -20.27 1.71
CA GLU A 217 -7.65 -21.01 2.40
C GLU A 217 -7.31 -22.36 1.75
N LYS A 218 -8.20 -22.89 0.92
CA LYS A 218 -8.02 -24.15 0.17
C LYS A 218 -7.76 -23.91 -1.32
N ASP A 219 -7.42 -22.68 -1.71
CA ASP A 219 -7.11 -22.37 -3.09
C ASP A 219 -5.86 -23.13 -3.54
N GLU A 220 -6.00 -23.97 -4.57
CA GLU A 220 -4.91 -24.79 -5.11
C GLU A 220 -4.08 -24.04 -6.15
N MET A 221 -4.56 -22.87 -6.61
CA MET A 221 -3.91 -22.02 -7.61
C MET A 221 -2.86 -21.09 -6.95
N VAL A 222 -2.02 -21.68 -6.12
CA VAL A 222 -0.92 -21.04 -5.39
C VAL A 222 0.40 -21.73 -5.72
N GLY A 223 1.53 -21.08 -5.41
CA GLY A 223 2.86 -21.62 -5.73
C GLY A 223 3.02 -21.91 -7.23
N ALA A 224 3.41 -23.13 -7.59
CA ALA A 224 3.66 -23.51 -8.98
C ALA A 224 2.41 -23.43 -9.87
N ASN A 225 1.24 -23.75 -9.30
CA ASN A 225 -0.01 -23.73 -10.04
C ASN A 225 -0.45 -22.31 -10.40
N PHE A 226 -0.02 -21.29 -9.65
CA PHE A 226 -0.31 -19.89 -10.00
C PHE A 226 0.13 -19.56 -11.44
N PHE A 227 1.31 -20.03 -11.86
CA PHE A 227 1.84 -19.75 -13.20
C PHE A 227 1.00 -20.35 -14.33
N LEU A 228 0.20 -21.39 -14.07
CA LEU A 228 -0.76 -21.94 -15.04
C LEU A 228 -1.91 -20.97 -15.34
N THR A 229 -2.15 -19.99 -14.47
CA THR A 229 -3.17 -18.95 -14.69
C THR A 229 -2.71 -17.89 -15.68
N LEU A 230 -1.41 -17.73 -15.90
CA LEU A 230 -0.87 -16.69 -16.76
C LEU A 230 -1.11 -17.05 -18.23
N SER A 231 -1.76 -16.14 -18.96
CA SER A 231 -1.90 -16.21 -20.41
C SER A 231 -1.05 -15.12 -21.04
N THR A 232 -0.04 -15.51 -21.80
CA THR A 232 0.86 -14.58 -22.49
C THR A 232 0.54 -14.50 -23.99
N PRO A 233 0.88 -13.39 -24.67
CA PRO A 233 0.69 -13.28 -26.11
C PRO A 233 1.50 -14.34 -26.86
N PRO A 234 1.05 -14.81 -28.04
CA PRO A 234 1.82 -15.72 -28.89
C PRO A 234 3.21 -15.14 -29.14
N ALA A 235 4.23 -15.85 -28.66
CA ALA A 235 5.57 -15.31 -28.46
C ALA A 235 6.24 -14.90 -29.79
N ALA A 236 6.72 -13.66 -29.86
CA ALA A 236 8.10 -13.51 -30.29
C ALA A 236 8.95 -14.01 -29.11
N ALA A 237 9.88 -14.93 -29.36
CA ALA A 237 10.75 -15.44 -28.31
C ALA A 237 11.37 -14.26 -27.54
N LEU A 238 11.14 -14.20 -26.23
CA LEU A 238 11.78 -13.19 -25.40
C LEU A 238 13.26 -13.52 -25.32
N ASP A 239 14.11 -12.53 -25.58
CA ASP A 239 15.54 -12.66 -25.33
C ASP A 239 15.77 -12.67 -23.81
N LEU A 240 16.21 -13.83 -23.28
CA LEU A 240 16.47 -14.01 -21.86
C LEU A 240 17.54 -13.04 -21.35
N GLN A 241 18.52 -12.66 -22.19
CA GLN A 241 19.54 -11.70 -21.83
C GLN A 241 18.95 -10.29 -21.67
N GLU A 242 18.03 -9.90 -22.57
CA GLU A 242 17.31 -8.63 -22.47
C GLU A 242 16.42 -8.61 -21.22
N VAL A 243 15.74 -9.71 -20.91
CA VAL A 243 14.92 -9.86 -19.71
C VAL A 243 15.77 -9.74 -18.45
N GLU A 244 16.93 -10.40 -18.37
CA GLU A 244 17.82 -10.28 -17.22
C GLU A 244 18.34 -8.84 -17.04
N SER A 245 18.74 -8.19 -18.14
CA SER A 245 19.16 -6.79 -18.12
C SER A 245 18.06 -5.86 -17.57
N LYS A 246 16.81 -6.06 -17.98
CA LYS A 246 15.65 -5.32 -17.42
C LYS A 246 15.45 -5.58 -15.93
N ILE A 247 15.60 -6.83 -15.48
CA ILE A 247 15.49 -7.20 -14.06
C ILE A 247 16.57 -6.51 -13.23
N ASP A 248 17.81 -6.46 -13.71
CA ASP A 248 18.92 -5.81 -12.99
C ASP A 248 18.80 -4.29 -12.98
N GLY A 249 18.31 -3.70 -14.07
CA GLY A 249 17.93 -2.29 -14.11
C GLY A 249 16.84 -1.97 -13.08
N PHE A 250 15.78 -2.77 -13.04
CA PHE A 250 14.68 -2.60 -12.09
C PHE A 250 15.13 -2.79 -10.63
N LYS A 251 15.99 -3.78 -10.35
CA LYS A 251 16.58 -4.00 -9.02
C LYS A 251 17.36 -2.79 -8.52
N SER A 252 18.16 -2.18 -9.39
CA SER A 252 18.94 -1.00 -9.08
C SER A 252 18.03 0.21 -8.82
N PHE A 253 17.00 0.38 -9.67
CA PHE A 253 15.96 1.38 -9.51
C PHE A 253 15.22 1.24 -8.17
N THR A 254 14.69 0.07 -7.83
CA THR A 254 13.91 -0.12 -6.60
C THR A 254 14.75 0.13 -5.35
N LYS A 255 16.03 -0.26 -5.37
CA LYS A 255 16.94 0.03 -4.25
C LYS A 255 17.12 1.54 -4.06
N LYS A 256 17.41 2.25 -5.15
CA LYS A 256 17.61 3.71 -5.08
C LYS A 256 16.33 4.43 -4.69
N MET A 257 15.18 3.98 -5.20
CA MET A 257 13.87 4.53 -4.85
C MET A 257 13.54 4.32 -3.37
N ASP A 258 13.86 3.16 -2.78
CA ASP A 258 13.67 2.88 -1.35
C ASP A 258 14.48 3.85 -0.47
N ASP A 259 15.78 3.98 -0.77
CA ASP A 259 16.67 4.91 -0.07
C ASP A 259 16.16 6.36 -0.16
N SER A 260 15.75 6.80 -1.36
CA SER A 260 15.24 8.16 -1.61
C SER A 260 13.88 8.40 -0.97
N ALA A 261 12.97 7.44 -0.99
CA ALA A 261 11.66 7.53 -0.34
C ALA A 261 11.82 7.64 1.19
N LEU A 262 12.75 6.86 1.77
CA LEU A 262 13.06 6.92 3.19
C LEU A 262 13.65 8.28 3.59
N GLN A 263 14.56 8.82 2.78
CA GLN A 263 15.12 10.16 3.00
C GLN A 263 14.05 11.24 2.93
N LEU A 264 13.20 11.22 1.90
CA LEU A 264 12.11 12.20 1.75
C LEU A 264 11.12 12.12 2.93
N ASN A 265 10.72 10.91 3.32
CA ASN A 265 9.82 10.71 4.45
C ASN A 265 10.43 11.25 5.76
N HIS A 266 11.75 11.07 5.96
CA HIS A 266 12.45 11.62 7.12
C HIS A 266 12.42 13.16 7.14
N THR A 267 12.79 13.80 6.02
CA THR A 267 12.82 15.27 5.91
C THR A 267 11.42 15.86 6.02
N ALA A 268 10.41 15.26 5.39
CA ALA A 268 9.01 15.69 5.48
C ALA A 268 8.49 15.61 6.93
N ASN A 269 8.76 14.51 7.64
CA ASN A 269 8.40 14.36 9.05
C ASN A 269 9.08 15.39 9.95
N GLU A 270 10.37 15.68 9.71
CA GLU A 270 11.08 16.70 10.46
C GLU A 270 10.50 18.10 10.23
N PHE A 271 10.20 18.43 8.98
CA PHE A 271 9.59 19.70 8.61
C PHE A 271 8.19 19.85 9.20
N ALA A 272 7.36 18.80 9.15
CA ALA A 272 6.04 18.78 9.79
C ALA A 272 6.14 19.06 11.30
N ARG A 273 7.05 18.40 12.03
CA ARG A 273 7.28 18.67 13.46
C ARG A 273 7.70 20.11 13.73
N LYS A 274 8.57 20.68 12.87
CA LYS A 274 8.99 22.08 12.97
C LYS A 274 7.81 23.04 12.76
N GLN A 275 6.89 22.74 11.84
CA GLN A 275 5.67 23.53 11.65
C GLN A 275 4.73 23.46 12.88
N VAL A 276 4.43 22.24 13.34
CA VAL A 276 3.52 21.99 14.48
C VAL A 276 3.97 22.66 15.77
N THR A 277 5.25 22.54 16.12
CA THR A 277 5.74 23.03 17.41
C THR A 277 6.59 24.29 17.24
N GLY A 278 7.57 24.26 16.34
CA GLY A 278 8.57 25.31 16.21
C GLY A 278 7.99 26.63 15.69
N PHE A 279 7.44 26.62 14.48
CA PHE A 279 6.90 27.82 13.85
C PHE A 279 5.73 28.38 14.65
N LYS A 280 4.78 27.53 15.07
CA LYS A 280 3.71 27.93 15.98
C LYS A 280 4.23 28.72 17.19
N LYS A 281 5.25 28.19 17.88
CA LYS A 281 5.84 28.83 19.06
C LYS A 281 6.49 30.17 18.74
N GLU A 282 7.18 30.31 17.61
CA GLU A 282 7.81 31.59 17.23
C GLU A 282 6.76 32.66 16.89
N TYR A 283 5.70 32.30 16.16
CA TYR A 283 4.58 33.21 15.90
C TYR A 283 3.87 33.64 17.19
N GLN A 284 3.64 32.71 18.12
CA GLN A 284 3.04 33.02 19.42
C GLN A 284 3.91 33.93 20.29
N LYS A 285 5.25 33.82 20.23
CA LYS A 285 6.16 34.75 20.93
C LYS A 285 6.04 36.18 20.39
N VAL A 286 5.95 36.33 19.08
CA VAL A 286 5.72 37.64 18.46
C VAL A 286 4.35 38.19 18.88
N GLY A 287 3.30 37.36 18.83
CA GLY A 287 1.96 37.72 19.29
C GLY A 287 1.92 38.17 20.75
N GLN A 288 2.60 37.44 21.63
CA GLN A 288 2.76 37.80 23.05
C GLN A 288 3.47 39.15 23.23
N SER A 289 4.44 39.47 22.38
CA SER A 289 5.19 40.74 22.45
C SER A 289 4.30 41.94 22.07
N PHE A 290 3.48 41.80 21.03
CA PHE A 290 2.47 42.80 20.68
C PHE A 290 1.45 43.01 21.81
N ARG A 291 0.92 41.93 22.39
CA ARG A 291 0.00 42.05 23.53
C ARG A 291 0.64 42.69 24.75
N GLY A 292 1.90 42.36 25.07
CA GLY A 292 2.64 43.01 26.15
C GLY A 292 2.78 44.51 25.93
N LEU A 293 3.04 44.95 24.69
CA LEU A 293 3.09 46.37 24.33
C LEU A 293 1.72 47.04 24.46
N SER A 294 0.65 46.40 23.97
CA SER A 294 -0.72 46.91 24.09
C SER A 294 -1.11 47.10 25.56
N GLN A 295 -0.82 46.11 26.41
CA GLN A 295 -1.08 46.18 27.85
C GLN A 295 -0.34 47.34 28.51
N ALA A 296 0.91 47.61 28.11
CA ALA A 296 1.66 48.76 28.60
C ALA A 296 0.99 50.09 28.20
N PHE A 297 0.44 50.19 26.99
CA PHE A 297 -0.23 51.40 26.51
C PHE A 297 -1.60 51.61 27.18
N GLU A 298 -2.27 50.53 27.58
CA GLU A 298 -3.54 50.60 28.31
C GLU A 298 -3.39 51.18 29.73
N LEU A 299 -2.18 51.17 30.31
CA LEU A 299 -1.93 51.73 31.64
C LEU A 299 -2.15 53.25 31.73
N ASP A 300 -1.96 53.98 30.62
CA ASP A 300 -2.12 55.44 30.58
C ASP A 300 -3.58 55.88 30.36
N GLN A 301 -4.48 54.95 29.99
CA GLN A 301 -5.94 55.14 29.86
C GLN A 301 -6.40 56.37 29.04
N GLN A 302 -5.59 56.83 28.08
CA GLN A 302 -5.96 57.96 27.22
C GLN A 302 -7.02 57.57 26.18
N ALA A 303 -8.14 58.31 26.14
CA ALA A 303 -9.26 57.99 25.24
C ALA A 303 -8.89 58.03 23.75
N PHE A 304 -7.96 58.91 23.35
CA PHE A 304 -7.56 59.06 21.94
C PHE A 304 -6.66 57.90 21.45
N SER A 305 -6.00 57.16 22.34
CA SER A 305 -5.11 56.04 21.98
C SER A 305 -5.82 54.69 22.00
N ALA A 306 -7.06 54.62 22.48
CA ALA A 306 -7.83 53.37 22.62
C ALA A 306 -7.88 52.54 21.32
N GLY A 307 -8.12 53.18 20.17
CA GLY A 307 -8.15 52.49 18.88
C GLY A 307 -6.79 51.92 18.46
N LEU A 308 -5.69 52.61 18.77
CA LEU A 308 -4.34 52.13 18.50
C LEU A 308 -4.00 50.92 19.38
N ASN A 309 -4.32 51.00 20.68
CA ASN A 309 -4.09 49.89 21.62
C ASN A 309 -4.82 48.63 21.15
N GLN A 310 -6.10 48.77 20.78
CA GLN A 310 -6.88 47.66 20.24
C GLN A 310 -6.27 47.07 18.97
N ALA A 311 -5.75 47.90 18.05
CA ALA A 311 -5.08 47.42 16.84
C ALA A 311 -3.77 46.66 17.15
N ILE A 312 -3.00 47.11 18.14
CA ILE A 312 -1.77 46.42 18.59
C ILE A 312 -2.14 45.06 19.22
N ALA A 313 -3.13 45.02 20.12
CA ALA A 313 -3.63 43.76 20.70
C ALA A 313 -4.12 42.80 19.61
N PHE A 314 -4.94 43.28 18.68
CA PHE A 314 -5.45 42.49 17.56
C PHE A 314 -4.32 41.92 16.69
N THR A 315 -3.27 42.71 16.45
CA THR A 315 -2.08 42.22 15.74
C THR A 315 -1.46 41.05 16.48
N GLY A 316 -1.38 41.12 17.82
CA GLY A 316 -0.93 40.01 18.65
C GLY A 316 -1.75 38.73 18.47
N ASP A 317 -3.07 38.85 18.46
CA ASP A 317 -3.99 37.73 18.23
C ASP A 317 -3.90 37.17 16.81
N ALA A 318 -3.67 38.03 15.81
CA ALA A 318 -3.45 37.61 14.43
C ALA A 318 -2.16 36.77 14.29
N TYR A 319 -1.08 37.14 14.99
CA TYR A 319 0.15 36.33 15.02
C TYR A 319 -0.08 34.96 15.67
N ASP A 320 -0.84 34.88 16.76
CA ASP A 320 -1.22 33.61 17.36
C ASP A 320 -2.03 32.73 16.38
N ALA A 321 -2.99 33.32 15.67
CA ALA A 321 -3.78 32.62 14.67
C ALA A 321 -2.91 32.07 13.52
N ILE A 322 -1.93 32.85 13.04
CA ILE A 322 -0.94 32.36 12.06
C ILE A 322 -0.16 31.17 12.62
N GLY A 323 0.22 31.21 13.89
CA GLY A 323 0.87 30.10 14.57
C GLY A 323 0.04 28.81 14.56
N GLU A 324 -1.29 28.92 14.77
CA GLU A 324 -2.20 27.77 14.66
C GLU A 324 -2.32 27.26 13.22
N LEU A 325 -2.39 28.15 12.22
CA LEU A 325 -2.39 27.76 10.80
C LEU A 325 -1.15 26.94 10.43
N PHE A 326 0.05 27.34 10.91
CA PHE A 326 1.26 26.55 10.72
C PHE A 326 1.18 25.17 11.38
N ALA A 327 0.51 25.05 12.53
CA ALA A 327 0.38 23.76 13.20
C ALA A 327 -0.61 22.81 12.51
N GLU A 328 -1.59 23.35 11.79
CA GLU A 328 -2.56 22.56 11.03
C GLU A 328 -2.07 22.21 9.61
N GLN A 329 -1.16 23.01 9.05
CA GLN A 329 -0.69 22.88 7.67
C GLN A 329 -0.21 21.47 7.28
N PRO A 330 0.62 20.74 8.07
CA PRO A 330 1.09 19.41 7.67
C PRO A 330 -0.01 18.42 7.31
N ARG A 331 -1.20 18.55 7.92
CA ARG A 331 -2.33 17.66 7.65
C ARG A 331 -2.88 17.80 6.23
N GLN A 332 -2.63 18.95 5.58
CA GLN A 332 -3.15 19.31 4.26
C GLN A 332 -2.20 18.92 3.12
N ASP A 333 -0.89 18.86 3.39
CA ASP A 333 0.14 18.66 2.35
C ASP A 333 1.12 17.53 2.67
N LEU A 334 1.83 17.59 3.79
CA LEU A 334 2.90 16.66 4.14
C LEU A 334 2.37 15.27 4.53
N ASP A 335 1.30 15.21 5.31
CA ASP A 335 0.68 13.96 5.75
C ASP A 335 0.24 13.10 4.55
N PRO A 336 -0.51 13.60 3.55
CA PRO A 336 -0.84 12.85 2.34
C PRO A 336 0.40 12.32 1.58
N VAL A 337 1.47 13.11 1.49
CA VAL A 337 2.72 12.70 0.84
C VAL A 337 3.37 11.56 1.62
N MET A 338 3.46 11.67 2.95
CA MET A 338 4.05 10.63 3.80
C MET A 338 3.22 9.33 3.79
N ASP A 339 1.88 9.43 3.74
CA ASP A 339 1.00 8.28 3.60
C ASP A 339 1.24 7.54 2.26
N LEU A 340 1.39 8.30 1.17
CA LEU A 340 1.74 7.74 -0.15
C LEU A 340 3.12 7.07 -0.13
N LEU A 341 4.12 7.71 0.47
CA LEU A 341 5.46 7.12 0.62
C LEU A 341 5.41 5.81 1.41
N ALA A 342 4.59 5.73 2.46
CA ALA A 342 4.43 4.50 3.24
C ALA A 342 3.83 3.35 2.41
N LEU A 343 2.86 3.65 1.52
CA LEU A 343 2.32 2.66 0.57
C LEU A 343 3.42 2.12 -0.35
N TYR A 344 4.22 3.01 -0.93
CA TYR A 344 5.32 2.62 -1.84
C TYR A 344 6.45 1.88 -1.12
N GLN A 345 6.77 2.23 0.12
CA GLN A 345 7.72 1.46 0.93
C GLN A 345 7.25 0.01 1.12
N GLY A 346 5.95 -0.23 1.28
CA GLY A 346 5.37 -1.57 1.28
C GLY A 346 5.65 -2.33 -0.03
N HIS A 347 5.49 -1.68 -1.18
CA HIS A 347 5.83 -2.29 -2.48
C HIS A 347 7.33 -2.58 -2.62
N LEU A 348 8.17 -1.62 -2.22
CA LEU A 348 9.62 -1.71 -2.31
C LEU A 348 10.18 -2.81 -1.42
N ALA A 349 9.52 -3.11 -0.31
CA ALA A 349 9.86 -4.26 0.55
C ALA A 349 9.58 -5.62 -0.11
N ASN A 350 8.65 -5.71 -1.07
CA ASN A 350 8.31 -6.97 -1.76
C ASN A 350 9.27 -7.30 -2.92
N PHE A 351 9.77 -6.28 -3.62
CA PHE A 351 10.56 -6.50 -4.85
C PHE A 351 11.85 -7.32 -4.67
N PRO A 352 12.61 -7.24 -3.56
CA PRO A 352 13.78 -8.09 -3.37
C PRO A 352 13.49 -9.59 -3.49
N ASP A 353 12.35 -10.03 -2.95
CA ASP A 353 11.92 -11.42 -2.99
C ASP A 353 11.38 -11.80 -4.37
N ILE A 354 10.57 -10.93 -4.99
CA ILE A 354 10.04 -11.13 -6.37
C ILE A 354 11.20 -11.23 -7.38
N ILE A 355 12.18 -10.33 -7.30
CA ILE A 355 13.37 -10.32 -8.17
C ILE A 355 14.19 -11.59 -7.95
N HIS A 356 14.32 -12.05 -6.70
CA HIS A 356 15.03 -13.29 -6.39
C HIS A 356 14.33 -14.50 -7.02
N VAL A 357 13.00 -14.57 -6.92
CA VAL A 357 12.19 -15.60 -7.58
C VAL A 357 12.43 -15.60 -9.10
N GLN A 358 12.38 -14.42 -9.72
CA GLN A 358 12.52 -14.30 -11.17
C GLN A 358 13.93 -14.69 -11.66
N LYS A 359 14.98 -14.31 -10.94
CA LYS A 359 16.35 -14.75 -11.26
C LYS A 359 16.54 -16.26 -11.09
N GLY A 360 15.86 -16.87 -10.11
CA GLY A 360 15.86 -18.33 -9.95
C GLY A 360 15.18 -19.04 -11.14
N ASN A 361 14.02 -18.53 -11.58
CA ASN A 361 13.29 -19.08 -12.72
C ASN A 361 14.08 -18.99 -14.03
N ALA A 362 14.79 -17.88 -14.26
CA ALA A 362 15.64 -17.69 -15.43
C ALA A 362 16.76 -18.75 -15.47
N ARG A 363 17.46 -18.96 -14.35
CA ARG A 363 18.53 -19.97 -14.24
C ARG A 363 18.01 -21.39 -14.44
N ALA A 364 16.86 -21.72 -13.84
CA ALA A 364 16.23 -23.03 -14.03
C ALA A 364 15.86 -23.27 -15.51
N SER A 365 15.40 -22.23 -16.21
CA SER A 365 15.06 -22.30 -17.63
C SER A 365 16.30 -22.50 -18.51
N GLU A 366 17.41 -21.80 -18.23
CA GLU A 366 18.68 -21.98 -18.94
C GLU A 366 19.27 -23.38 -18.73
N GLN A 367 19.25 -23.88 -17.49
CA GLN A 367 19.71 -25.23 -17.18
C GLN A 367 18.88 -26.28 -17.92
N MET A 368 17.55 -26.11 -17.95
CA MET A 368 16.67 -27.03 -18.64
C MET A 368 16.87 -27.00 -20.16
N ALA A 369 17.06 -25.82 -20.76
CA ALA A 369 17.40 -25.69 -22.16
C ALA A 369 18.73 -26.39 -22.49
N GLY A 370 19.74 -26.26 -21.64
CA GLY A 370 21.01 -26.98 -21.76
C GLY A 370 20.84 -28.51 -21.70
N VAL A 371 20.01 -29.01 -20.80
CA VAL A 371 19.70 -30.44 -20.68
C VAL A 371 18.99 -30.98 -21.93
N VAL A 372 18.02 -30.23 -22.48
CA VAL A 372 17.32 -30.62 -23.71
C VAL A 372 18.29 -30.68 -24.90
N VAL A 373 19.17 -29.68 -25.03
CA VAL A 373 20.20 -29.65 -26.09
C VAL A 373 21.18 -30.82 -25.95
N GLN A 374 21.58 -31.17 -24.72
CA GLN A 374 22.48 -32.28 -24.46
C GLN A 374 21.81 -33.64 -24.75
N ALA A 375 20.56 -33.83 -24.33
CA ALA A 375 19.79 -35.04 -24.61
C ALA A 375 19.59 -35.28 -26.12
N GLY A 376 19.36 -34.20 -26.89
CA GLY A 376 19.28 -34.26 -28.36
C GLY A 376 20.62 -34.62 -29.03
N ARG A 377 21.76 -34.25 -28.43
CA ARG A 377 23.09 -34.63 -28.92
C ARG A 377 23.47 -36.07 -28.58
N ASP A 378 23.02 -36.56 -27.43
CA ASP A 378 23.36 -37.90 -26.93
C ASP A 378 22.47 -39.00 -27.53
N GLY A 379 21.59 -38.67 -28.49
CA GLY A 379 20.76 -39.64 -29.21
C GLY A 379 19.74 -40.36 -28.31
N PHE A 380 19.36 -39.75 -27.19
CA PHE A 380 18.37 -40.30 -26.29
C PHE A 380 16.97 -40.18 -26.92
N ASP A 381 16.39 -41.31 -27.32
CA ASP A 381 14.98 -41.49 -27.75
C ASP A 381 13.96 -41.27 -26.59
N GLY A 382 14.41 -40.59 -25.53
CA GLY A 382 13.61 -40.27 -24.36
C GLY A 382 12.81 -39.01 -24.64
N ARG A 383 11.53 -39.19 -25.01
CA ARG A 383 10.49 -38.15 -25.13
C ARG A 383 10.85 -36.91 -24.31
N ILE A 384 11.16 -35.80 -24.99
CA ILE A 384 11.16 -34.48 -24.36
C ILE A 384 9.87 -34.39 -23.55
N PRO A 385 9.90 -34.14 -22.22
CA PRO A 385 8.70 -34.05 -21.42
C PRO A 385 7.70 -33.12 -22.11
N VAL A 386 6.50 -33.63 -22.41
CA VAL A 386 5.44 -32.87 -23.13
C VAL A 386 5.21 -31.51 -22.47
N ALA A 387 5.41 -31.43 -21.15
CA ALA A 387 5.37 -30.18 -20.37
C ALA A 387 6.33 -29.08 -20.86
N LEU A 388 7.52 -29.41 -21.39
CA LEU A 388 8.51 -28.44 -21.87
C LEU A 388 8.10 -27.81 -23.20
N VAL A 389 7.56 -28.63 -24.12
CA VAL A 389 7.06 -28.20 -25.43
C VAL A 389 5.79 -27.36 -25.24
N SER A 390 4.91 -27.79 -24.34
CA SER A 390 3.67 -27.09 -23.98
C SER A 390 3.93 -25.71 -23.35
N ARG A 391 5.11 -25.50 -22.77
CA ARG A 391 5.52 -24.26 -22.08
C ARG A 391 6.47 -23.39 -22.91
N GLY A 392 6.70 -23.76 -24.18
CA GLY A 392 7.54 -22.98 -25.11
C GLY A 392 9.03 -22.98 -24.77
N LEU A 393 9.50 -23.92 -23.94
CA LEU A 393 10.91 -24.07 -23.54
C LEU A 393 11.71 -25.00 -24.48
N ALA A 394 11.04 -25.70 -25.40
CA ALA A 394 11.63 -26.53 -26.44
C ALA A 394 10.80 -26.43 -27.72
N SER A 395 11.42 -26.49 -28.91
CA SER A 395 10.71 -26.44 -30.19
C SER A 395 10.08 -27.80 -30.50
N SER A 396 8.88 -27.84 -31.11
CA SER A 396 8.29 -29.11 -31.58
C SER A 396 9.19 -29.86 -32.57
N ARG A 397 10.15 -29.18 -33.21
CA ARG A 397 11.17 -29.81 -34.07
C ARG A 397 12.19 -30.64 -33.30
N ASP A 398 12.42 -30.35 -32.02
CA ASP A 398 13.36 -31.09 -31.16
C ASP A 398 12.76 -32.42 -30.65
N VAL A 399 11.44 -32.60 -30.81
CA VAL A 399 10.65 -33.76 -30.33
C VAL A 399 10.43 -34.80 -31.44
N ALA A 400 10.63 -34.41 -32.70
CA ALA A 400 10.36 -35.23 -33.88
C ALA A 400 11.67 -35.63 -34.56
N GLY A 401 12.52 -36.35 -33.83
CA GLY A 401 13.72 -37.03 -34.33
C GLY A 401 13.56 -38.53 -34.13
#